data_AF-A0A087T5E7-F1
#
_entry.id   AF-A0A087T5E7-F1
#
_cell.length_a   1.000
_cell.length_b   1.000
_cell.length_c   1.000
_cell.angle_alpha   90.00
_cell.angle_beta   90.00
_cell.angle_gamma   90.00
#
_symmetry.space_group_name_H-M   'P 1'
#
loop_
_entity.id
_entity.type
_entity.pdbx_description
1 polymer ?
#
loop_
_entity_poly.entity_id
_entity_poly.type
_entity_poly.pdbx_seq_one_letter_code
_entity_poly.pdbx_strand_id
1 'polypeptide(L)' 'MVIVTRGDYIWIEPQTKREFDVAIGARVTSAEGRRIQVIDDDGKV' A
#
# COMPACT_ATOMS: atom_id res chain seq x y z
N MET A 1 4.63 -16.52 -1.38
CA MET A 1 5.41 -15.57 -0.58
C MET A 1 5.79 -14.41 -1.50
N VAL A 2 5.54 -13.17 -1.10
CA VAL A 2 5.89 -11.97 -1.88
C VAL A 2 6.87 -11.15 -1.03
N ILE A 3 7.96 -10.72 -1.63
CA ILE A 3 8.93 -9.80 -1.02
C ILE A 3 8.65 -8.42 -1.60
N VAL A 4 8.56 -7.42 -0.74
CA VAL A 4 8.35 -6.03 -1.14
C VAL A 4 9.49 -5.19 -0.57
N THR A 5 10.00 -4.29 -1.37
CA THR A 5 11.17 -3.45 -1.10
C THR A 5 10.84 -1.98 -1.29
N ARG A 6 11.73 -1.11 -0.81
CA ARG A 6 11.59 0.34 -0.97
C ARG A 6 11.52 0.70 -2.46
N GLY A 7 10.50 1.46 -2.84
CA GLY A 7 10.26 1.89 -4.22
C GLY A 7 9.27 1.03 -4.99
N ASP A 8 8.89 -0.14 -4.47
CA ASP A 8 7.85 -0.96 -5.07
C ASP A 8 6.48 -0.27 -4.98
N TYR A 9 5.64 -0.57 -5.97
CA TYR A 9 4.24 -0.16 -6.04
C TYR A 9 3.34 -1.33 -5.68
N ILE A 10 2.34 -1.07 -4.84
CA ILE A 10 1.40 -2.08 -4.36
C ILE A 10 -0.04 -1.56 -4.48
N TRP A 11 -0.98 -2.50 -4.47
CA TRP A 11 -2.41 -2.23 -4.31
C TRP A 11 -2.82 -2.53 -2.86
N ILE A 12 -3.47 -1.56 -2.23
CA ILE A 12 -4.03 -1.71 -0.88
C ILE A 12 -5.53 -1.93 -1.02
N GLU A 13 -5.99 -3.11 -0.63
CA GLU A 13 -7.41 -3.42 -0.62
C GLU A 13 -8.14 -2.61 0.45
N PRO A 14 -9.31 -2.03 0.15
CA PRO A 14 -10.11 -1.31 1.13
C PRO A 14 -10.57 -2.26 2.23
N GLN A 15 -10.62 -1.76 3.48
CA GLN A 15 -11.10 -2.56 4.61
C GLN A 15 -12.62 -2.84 4.54
N THR A 16 -13.35 -1.99 3.83
CA THR A 16 -14.79 -2.10 3.61
C THR A 16 -15.08 -2.66 2.21
N LYS A 17 -16.32 -3.13 2.00
CA LYS A 17 -16.81 -3.64 0.71
C LYS A 17 -18.09 -2.92 0.27
N ARG A 18 -18.09 -1.60 0.35
CA ARG A 18 -19.16 -0.75 -0.17
C ARG A 18 -19.10 -0.72 -1.69
N GLU A 19 -20.19 -0.28 -2.29
CA GLU A 19 -20.41 -0.26 -3.75
C GLU A 19 -19.28 0.42 -4.55
N PHE A 20 -18.59 1.40 -3.95
CA PHE A 20 -17.54 2.18 -4.60
C PHE A 20 -16.15 1.99 -3.98
N ASP A 21 -15.99 1.03 -3.07
CA ASP A 21 -14.68 0.76 -2.50
C ASP A 21 -13.80 0.11 -3.57
N VAL A 22 -12.66 0.71 -3.86
CA VAL A 22 -11.67 0.25 -4.83
C VAL A 22 -10.30 0.17 -4.16
N ALA A 23 -9.45 -0.72 -4.65
CA ALA A 23 -8.06 -0.76 -4.22
C ALA A 23 -7.38 0.57 -4.56
N ILE A 24 -6.49 1.02 -3.68
CA ILE A 24 -5.73 2.27 -3.84
C ILE A 24 -4.28 1.92 -4.13
N GLY A 25 -3.64 2.65 -5.04
CA GLY A 25 -2.23 2.53 -5.29
C GLY A 25 -1.42 3.14 -4.14
N ALA A 26 -0.26 2.54 -3.87
CA ALA A 26 0.68 3.10 -2.93
C ALA A 26 2.12 2.73 -3.29
N ARG A 27 3.07 3.59 -2.91
CA ARG A 27 4.50 3.35 -3.04
C ARG A 27 5.13 3.06 -1.69
N VAL A 28 5.91 1.99 -1.61
CA VAL A 28 6.65 1.63 -0.39
C VAL A 28 7.80 2.60 -0.14
N THR A 29 7.78 3.25 1.03
CA THR A 29 8.81 4.22 1.45
C THR A 29 9.86 3.60 2.38
N SER A 30 9.45 2.63 3.19
CA SER A 30 10.33 1.82 4.04
C SER A 30 9.81 0.40 4.18
N ALA A 31 10.72 -0.56 4.32
CA ALA A 31 10.41 -1.97 4.58
C ALA A 31 11.34 -2.46 5.68
N GLU A 32 10.85 -2.48 6.91
CA GLU A 32 11.63 -2.81 8.11
C GLU A 32 11.02 -4.03 8.82
N GLY A 33 11.75 -5.13 8.80
CA GLY A 33 11.34 -6.39 9.42
C GLY A 33 10.03 -6.93 8.83
N ARG A 34 8.93 -6.85 9.60
CA ARG A 34 7.58 -7.32 9.20
C ARG A 34 6.60 -6.19 8.91
N ARG A 35 7.07 -4.95 8.85
CA ARG A 35 6.24 -3.78 8.57
C ARG A 35 6.77 -3.05 7.34
N ILE A 36 5.84 -2.50 6.58
CA ILE A 36 6.14 -1.57 5.50
C ILE A 36 5.44 -0.25 5.80
N GLN A 37 6.06 0.86 5.41
CA GLN A 37 5.42 2.15 5.31
C GLN A 37 5.21 2.47 3.84
N VAL A 38 4.09 3.12 3.57
CA VAL A 38 3.65 3.40 2.21
C VAL A 38 3.17 4.84 2.13
N ILE A 39 3.22 5.41 0.94
CA ILE A 39 2.54 6.67 0.62
C ILE A 39 1.49 6.34 -0.44
N ASP A 40 0.23 6.66 -0.18
CA ASP A 40 -0.85 6.49 -1.13
C ASP A 40 -0.77 7.54 -2.27
N ASP A 41 -1.60 7.34 -3.29
CA ASP A 41 -1.64 8.20 -4.47
C ASP A 41 -2.08 9.66 -4.16
N ASP A 42 -2.74 9.88 -3.01
CA ASP A 42 -3.11 11.20 -2.48
C ASP A 42 -1.95 11.87 -1.70
N GLY A 43 -0.81 11.18 -1.52
CA GLY A 43 0.33 11.66 -0.76
C GLY A 43 0.21 11.48 0.76
N LYS A 44 -0.75 10.67 1.23
CA LYS A 44 -0.93 10.35 2.66
C LYS A 44 -0.08 9.14 3.03
N VAL A 45 0.45 9.16 4.26
CA VAL A 45 1.30 8.11 4.86
C VAL A 45 0.47 7.26 5.81
#